data_AF-U5S5R5-F1
#
_entry.id   AF-U5S5R5-F1
#
_cell.length_a   1.000
_cell.length_b   1.000
_cell.length_c   1.000
_cell.angle_alpha   90.00
_cell.angle_beta   90.00
_cell.angle_gamma   90.00
#
_symmetry.space_group_name_H-M   'P 1'
#
loop_
_entity.id
_entity.type
_entity.pdbx_description
1 polymer ?
#
loop_
_entity_poly.entity_id
_entity_poly.type
_entity_poly.pdbx_seq_one_letter_code
_entity_poly.pdbx_strand_id
1 'polypeptide(L)'
;KYILQWTARQPYESTRRQAGEYEDAAVYYSYQRFPFVGAIIQEFIHALGYTAVSTHMMGYHTNAIATLTGMGEHCRMSSPTLVPKYGTTNRAMWVMMTDMPLMSTKPIDFGVYDFCKTCGICA
;
A
#
# COMPACT_ATOMS: atom_id res chain seq x y z
N LYS A 1 11.50 1.84 -15.81
CA LYS A 1 10.52 1.38 -16.84
C LYS A 1 9.29 0.78 -16.21
N TYR A 2 9.42 0.09 -15.07
CA TYR A 2 8.31 -0.54 -14.35
C TYR A 2 8.24 -0.03 -12.91
N ILE A 3 7.03 -0.11 -12.35
CA ILE A 3 6.74 0.17 -10.95
C ILE A 3 6.24 -1.12 -10.30
N LEU A 4 6.88 -1.48 -9.19
CA LEU A 4 6.45 -2.55 -8.30
C LEU A 4 5.91 -1.94 -7.01
N GLN A 5 4.77 -2.45 -6.56
CA GLN A 5 4.11 -1.96 -5.35
C GLN A 5 3.71 -3.12 -4.44
N TRP A 6 3.92 -2.90 -3.15
CA TRP A 6 3.51 -3.83 -2.10
C TRP A 6 2.90 -3.06 -0.94
N THR A 7 2.13 -3.76 -0.10
CA THR A 7 1.51 -3.20 1.10
C THR A 7 1.59 -4.14 2.31
N ALA A 8 1.57 -3.59 3.53
CA ALA A 8 1.41 -4.35 4.77
C ALA A 8 0.07 -4.05 5.42
N ARG A 9 -0.56 -5.14 5.86
CA ARG A 9 -1.77 -5.12 6.66
C ARG A 9 -1.41 -4.90 8.13
N GLN A 10 -2.11 -3.96 8.76
CA GLN A 10 -2.10 -3.79 10.20
C GLN A 10 -2.73 -5.01 10.91
N PRO A 11 -2.31 -5.34 12.13
CA PRO A 11 -2.97 -6.37 12.94
C PRO A 11 -4.43 -5.98 13.21
N TYR A 12 -5.37 -6.81 12.76
CA TYR A 12 -6.80 -6.49 12.79
C TYR A 12 -7.32 -6.10 14.18
N GLU A 13 -7.00 -6.90 15.20
CA GLU A 13 -7.47 -6.66 16.57
C GLU A 13 -6.91 -5.37 17.17
N SER A 14 -5.65 -5.04 16.86
CA SER A 14 -5.04 -3.77 17.29
C SER A 14 -5.67 -2.59 16.55
N THR A 15 -5.95 -2.73 15.25
CA THR A 15 -6.59 -1.69 14.44
C THR A 15 -7.99 -1.32 14.93
N ARG A 16 -8.78 -2.28 15.43
CA ARG A 16 -10.12 -2.02 15.98
C ARG A 16 -10.11 -1.13 17.23
N ARG A 17 -8.95 -1.01 17.89
CA ARG A 17 -8.73 -0.20 19.10
C ARG A 17 -7.93 1.07 18.80
N GLN A 18 -7.81 1.46 17.54
CA GLN A 18 -7.01 2.62 17.13
C GLN A 18 -7.49 3.95 17.72
N ALA A 19 -8.75 4.08 18.13
CA ALA A 19 -9.20 5.26 18.86
C ALA A 19 -8.74 5.18 20.34
N GLY A 20 -7.45 5.45 20.61
CA GLY A 20 -6.88 5.44 21.96
C GLY A 20 -5.34 5.39 21.99
N GLU A 21 -4.75 5.25 23.18
CA GLU A 21 -3.28 5.25 23.39
C GLU A 21 -2.49 4.19 22.61
N TYR A 22 -3.18 3.16 22.09
CA TYR A 22 -2.56 2.06 21.34
C TYR A 22 -2.68 2.20 19.82
N GLU A 23 -3.11 3.36 19.31
CA GLU A 23 -3.24 3.62 17.86
C GLU A 23 -1.97 3.26 17.10
N ASP A 24 -0.85 3.73 17.64
CA ASP A 24 0.46 3.68 17.03
C ASP A 24 0.98 2.25 16.92
N ALA A 25 0.67 1.37 17.86
CA ALA A 25 1.22 0.01 17.86
C ALA A 25 0.86 -0.77 16.58
N ALA A 26 -0.38 -0.65 16.11
CA ALA A 26 -0.83 -1.31 14.88
C ALA A 26 -0.16 -0.73 13.63
N VAL A 27 0.06 0.60 13.62
CA VAL A 27 0.72 1.34 12.54
C VAL A 27 2.20 0.98 12.49
N TYR A 28 2.92 1.12 13.61
CA TYR A 28 4.34 0.81 13.73
C TYR A 28 4.64 -0.64 13.39
N TYR A 29 3.78 -1.59 13.79
CA TYR A 29 3.93 -2.98 13.40
C TYR A 29 4.06 -3.16 11.88
N SER A 30 3.27 -2.41 11.11
CA SER A 30 3.32 -2.44 9.65
C SER A 30 4.60 -1.77 9.15
N TYR A 31 4.92 -0.57 9.63
CA TYR A 31 6.07 0.21 9.18
C TYR A 31 7.44 -0.34 9.61
N GLN A 32 7.53 -1.15 10.65
CA GLN A 32 8.80 -1.80 11.04
C GLN A 32 9.16 -2.96 10.11
N ARG A 33 8.17 -3.73 9.66
CA ARG A 33 8.40 -4.92 8.82
C ARG A 33 8.57 -4.57 7.35
N PHE A 34 7.96 -3.49 6.92
CA PHE A 34 7.85 -3.16 5.49
C PHE A 34 9.14 -2.73 4.79
N PRO A 35 9.99 -1.87 5.40
CA PRO A 35 11.26 -1.48 4.82
C PRO A 35 12.20 -2.67 4.62
N PHE A 36 12.14 -3.66 5.52
CA PHE A 36 12.93 -4.89 5.41
C PHE A 36 12.54 -5.69 4.16
N VAL A 37 11.25 -5.81 3.87
CA VAL A 37 10.77 -6.43 2.62
C VAL A 37 11.27 -5.65 1.40
N GLY A 38 11.24 -4.32 1.46
CA GLY A 38 11.77 -3.46 0.39
C GLY A 38 13.25 -3.71 0.13
N ALA A 39 14.07 -3.78 1.18
CA ALA A 39 15.50 -4.08 1.04
C ALA A 39 15.74 -5.47 0.41
N ILE A 40 15.02 -6.50 0.85
CA ILE A 40 15.14 -7.85 0.28
C ILE A 40 14.77 -7.85 -1.21
N ILE A 41 13.65 -7.22 -1.58
CA ILE A 41 13.23 -7.14 -2.99
C ILE A 41 14.28 -6.40 -3.82
N GLN A 42 14.84 -5.31 -3.29
CA GLN A 42 15.84 -4.52 -4.01
C GLN A 42 17.11 -5.34 -4.29
N GLU A 43 17.66 -5.99 -3.26
CA GLU A 43 18.86 -6.83 -3.38
C GLU A 43 18.60 -8.02 -4.32
N PHE A 44 17.41 -8.62 -4.26
CA PHE A 44 17.04 -9.68 -5.17
C PHE A 44 17.04 -9.22 -6.64
N ILE A 45 16.47 -8.05 -6.93
CA ILE A 45 16.45 -7.49 -8.30
C ILE A 45 17.87 -7.13 -8.76
N HIS A 46 18.70 -6.56 -7.87
CA HIS A 46 20.11 -6.28 -8.16
C HIS A 46 20.89 -7.57 -8.46
N ALA A 47 20.67 -8.64 -7.71
CA ALA A 47 21.29 -9.95 -7.95
C ALA A 47 20.89 -10.58 -9.29
N LEU A 48 19.72 -10.24 -9.83
CA LEU A 48 19.28 -10.63 -11.17
C LEU A 48 19.91 -9.77 -12.30
N GLY A 49 20.74 -8.77 -11.96
CA GLY A 49 21.42 -7.90 -12.92
C GLY A 49 20.58 -6.68 -13.35
N TYR A 50 19.50 -6.37 -12.63
CA TYR A 50 18.62 -5.24 -12.90
C TYR A 50 18.77 -4.14 -11.86
N THR A 51 18.50 -2.91 -12.25
CA THR A 51 18.47 -1.78 -11.32
C THR A 51 17.12 -1.71 -10.63
N ALA A 52 17.14 -1.62 -9.31
CA ALA A 52 15.97 -1.30 -8.49
C ALA A 52 16.26 -0.09 -7.59
N VAL A 53 15.33 0.85 -7.56
CA VAL A 53 15.41 2.06 -6.71
C VAL A 53 14.15 2.12 -5.86
N SER A 54 14.34 1.89 -4.55
CA SER A 54 13.32 2.13 -3.55
C SER A 54 13.09 3.63 -3.39
N THR A 55 11.82 4.03 -3.31
CA THR A 55 11.47 5.44 -3.12
C THR A 55 11.42 5.86 -1.67
N HIS A 56 11.59 4.90 -0.76
CA HIS A 56 11.45 5.06 0.68
C HIS A 56 10.19 5.85 1.08
N MET A 57 10.15 6.36 2.31
CA MET A 57 9.01 7.07 2.88
C MET A 57 8.76 8.46 2.28
N MET A 58 9.64 8.97 1.41
CA MET A 58 9.68 10.39 1.05
C MET A 58 9.36 10.69 -0.42
N GLY A 59 9.23 9.68 -1.29
CA GLY A 59 9.33 9.91 -2.74
C GLY A 59 8.03 10.03 -3.56
N TYR A 60 6.94 9.34 -3.21
CA TYR A 60 5.82 9.15 -4.15
C TYR A 60 4.42 9.14 -3.53
N HIS A 61 3.44 9.50 -4.35
CA HIS A 61 2.00 9.39 -4.07
C HIS A 61 1.55 7.91 -4.10
N THR A 62 1.94 7.13 -3.09
CA THR A 62 1.77 5.66 -3.08
C THR A 62 0.31 5.21 -3.14
N ASN A 63 -0.63 6.01 -2.62
CA ASN A 63 -2.07 5.77 -2.72
C ASN A 63 -2.58 5.83 -4.17
N ALA A 64 -2.15 6.85 -4.93
CA ALA A 64 -2.55 6.98 -6.33
C ALA A 64 -1.98 5.83 -7.17
N ILE A 65 -0.72 5.45 -6.90
CA ILE A 65 -0.07 4.33 -7.57
C ILE A 65 -0.79 3.01 -7.25
N ALA A 66 -1.31 2.82 -6.03
CA ALA A 66 -2.11 1.64 -5.67
C ALA A 66 -3.39 1.50 -6.50
N THR A 67 -4.01 2.61 -6.84
CA THR A 67 -5.15 2.60 -7.76
C THR A 67 -4.71 2.20 -9.17
N LEU A 68 -3.60 2.75 -9.66
CA LEU A 68 -3.06 2.46 -10.99
C LEU A 68 -2.57 1.00 -11.15
N THR A 69 -1.99 0.42 -10.10
CA THR A 69 -1.51 -0.97 -10.09
C THR A 69 -2.62 -1.98 -9.78
N GLY A 70 -3.86 -1.52 -9.57
CA GLY A 70 -4.99 -2.41 -9.26
C GLY A 70 -4.92 -3.05 -7.89
N MET A 71 -4.13 -2.49 -6.97
CA MET A 71 -4.10 -2.95 -5.58
C MET A 71 -5.44 -2.64 -4.88
N GLY A 72 -6.04 -1.49 -5.18
CA GLY A 72 -7.27 -1.05 -4.52
C GLY A 72 -7.88 0.18 -5.21
N GLU A 73 -8.93 0.72 -4.60
CA GLU A 73 -9.60 1.93 -5.06
C GLU A 73 -9.43 3.07 -4.06
N HIS A 74 -9.41 4.30 -4.58
CA HIS A 74 -9.45 5.49 -3.73
C HIS A 74 -10.81 5.58 -3.03
N CYS A 75 -10.81 6.01 -1.77
CA CYS A 75 -12.01 6.04 -0.94
C CYS A 75 -12.14 7.37 -0.17
N ARG A 76 -13.30 7.59 0.46
CA ARG A 76 -13.64 8.85 1.15
C ARG A 76 -12.60 9.33 2.16
N MET A 77 -12.00 8.43 2.94
CA MET A 77 -10.95 8.78 3.92
C MET A 77 -9.61 9.21 3.29
N SER A 78 -9.51 9.20 1.95
CA SER A 78 -8.34 9.54 1.12
C SER A 78 -7.10 8.66 1.30
N SER A 79 -6.70 8.36 2.54
CA SER A 79 -5.56 7.52 2.87
C SER A 79 -5.92 6.60 4.06
N PRO A 80 -5.77 5.28 3.93
CA PRO A 80 -5.15 4.55 2.82
C PRO A 80 -6.09 4.21 1.65
N THR A 81 -5.52 3.72 0.52
CA THR A 81 -6.29 3.08 -0.55
C THR A 81 -7.00 1.83 -0.02
N LEU A 82 -8.26 1.64 -0.40
CA LEU A 82 -9.10 0.54 0.07
C LEU A 82 -8.82 -0.70 -0.80
N VAL A 83 -8.38 -1.80 -0.17
CA VAL A 83 -8.12 -3.08 -0.84
C VAL A 83 -9.31 -4.03 -0.68
N PRO A 84 -9.73 -4.79 -1.72
CA PRO A 84 -10.90 -5.67 -1.63
C PRO A 84 -10.85 -6.69 -0.49
N LYS A 85 -9.65 -7.22 -0.19
CA LYS A 85 -9.47 -8.30 0.80
C LYS A 85 -9.48 -7.82 2.26
N TYR A 86 -8.95 -6.62 2.52
CA TYR A 86 -8.65 -6.16 3.89
C TYR A 86 -9.17 -4.75 4.19
N GLY A 87 -9.93 -4.16 3.27
CA GLY A 87 -10.47 -2.81 3.39
C GLY A 87 -9.36 -1.78 3.58
N THR A 88 -9.50 -0.96 4.61
CA THR A 88 -8.59 0.16 4.90
C THR A 88 -7.53 -0.18 5.94
N THR A 89 -7.38 -1.46 6.30
CA THR A 89 -6.38 -1.90 7.29
C THR A 89 -4.98 -2.05 6.70
N ASN A 90 -4.79 -1.71 5.42
CA ASN A 90 -3.49 -1.69 4.76
C ASN A 90 -2.88 -0.29 4.91
N ARG A 91 -1.66 -0.19 5.44
CA ARG A 91 -1.02 1.12 5.72
C ARG A 91 0.22 1.38 4.89
N ALA A 92 1.23 0.52 5.00
CA ALA A 92 2.54 0.78 4.42
C ALA A 92 2.53 0.49 2.91
N MET A 93 1.93 1.35 2.09
CA MET A 93 1.99 1.21 0.64
C MET A 93 3.26 1.83 0.11
N TRP A 94 4.11 1.01 -0.52
CA TRP A 94 5.43 1.42 -0.98
C TRP A 94 5.63 1.08 -2.45
N VAL A 95 6.55 1.83 -3.05
CA VAL A 95 6.80 1.80 -4.48
C VAL A 95 8.30 1.59 -4.69
N MET A 96 8.63 0.76 -5.67
CA MET A 96 9.97 0.56 -6.16
C MET A 96 9.96 0.66 -7.67
N MET A 97 10.91 1.42 -8.20
CA MET A 97 11.11 1.52 -9.64
C MET A 97 12.18 0.55 -10.07
N THR A 98 11.98 -0.09 -11.21
CA THR A 98 12.98 -0.99 -11.78
C THR A 98 13.00 -0.94 -13.31
N ASP A 99 14.11 -1.37 -13.88
CA ASP A 99 14.27 -1.69 -15.31
C ASP A 99 13.98 -3.17 -15.60
N MET A 100 13.83 -4.02 -14.58
CA MET A 100 13.43 -5.42 -14.72
C MET A 100 12.08 -5.54 -15.43
N PRO A 101 11.96 -6.35 -16.50
CA PRO A 101 10.71 -6.53 -17.22
C PRO A 101 9.67 -7.19 -16.31
N LEU A 102 8.55 -6.49 -16.09
CA LEU A 102 7.44 -6.95 -15.26
C LEU A 102 6.13 -6.91 -16.04
N MET A 103 5.24 -7.86 -15.77
CA MET A 103 3.88 -7.81 -16.29
C MET A 103 3.09 -6.73 -15.56
N SER A 104 2.53 -5.78 -16.29
CA SER A 104 1.67 -4.74 -15.72
C SER A 104 0.33 -5.32 -15.28
N THR A 105 -0.09 -4.98 -14.07
CA THR A 105 -1.45 -5.19 -13.59
C THR A 105 -2.38 -4.09 -14.09
N LYS A 106 -3.68 -4.37 -14.11
CA LYS A 106 -4.71 -3.39 -14.51
C LYS A 106 -5.36 -2.80 -13.26
N PRO A 107 -5.80 -1.53 -13.30
CA PRO A 107 -6.69 -0.97 -12.28
C PRO A 107 -7.93 -1.87 -12.07
N ILE A 108 -8.49 -1.81 -10.87
CA ILE A 108 -9.70 -2.54 -10.50
C ILE A 108 -10.84 -1.58 -10.23
N ASP A 109 -12.07 -2.06 -10.42
CA ASP A 109 -13.29 -1.42 -9.95
C ASP A 109 -14.07 -2.44 -9.12
N PHE A 110 -14.27 -2.13 -7.84
CA PHE A 110 -15.11 -2.95 -6.97
C PHE A 110 -16.17 -2.11 -6.24
N GLY A 111 -16.53 -0.97 -6.82
CA GLY A 111 -17.64 -0.14 -6.40
C GLY A 111 -17.36 0.75 -5.18
N VAL A 112 -16.10 0.98 -4.79
CA VAL A 112 -15.78 1.84 -3.63
C VAL A 112 -16.26 3.27 -3.84
N TYR A 113 -16.13 3.79 -5.05
CA TYR A 113 -16.57 5.15 -5.36
C TYR A 113 -18.06 5.32 -5.11
N ASP A 114 -18.89 4.40 -5.61
CA ASP A 114 -20.34 4.44 -5.43
C ASP A 114 -20.74 4.17 -3.98
N PHE A 115 -20.10 3.21 -3.31
CA PHE A 115 -20.31 2.97 -1.89
C PHE A 115 -19.99 4.20 -1.04
N CYS A 116 -18.89 4.90 -1.36
CA CYS A 116 -18.47 6.07 -0.63
C CYS A 116 -19.49 7.20 -0.72
N LYS A 117 -20.24 7.36 -1.83
CA LYS A 117 -21.25 8.41 -2.01
C LYS A 117 -22.32 8.42 -0.91
N THR A 118 -22.71 7.24 -0.41
CA THR A 118 -23.81 7.10 0.56
C THR A 118 -23.36 6.74 1.97
N CYS A 119 -22.18 6.11 2.14
CA CYS A 119 -21.74 5.58 3.44
C CYS A 119 -21.53 6.64 4.53
N GLY A 120 -20.66 7.65 4.29
CA GLY A 120 -20.43 8.76 5.22
C GLY A 120 -19.78 8.44 6.58
N ILE A 121 -19.54 7.17 6.94
CA ILE A 121 -19.09 6.76 8.30
C ILE A 121 -17.76 7.39 8.73
N CYS A 122 -16.84 7.60 7.78
CA CYS A 122 -15.51 8.15 8.07
C CYS A 122 -15.40 9.67 7.88
N ALA A 123 -16.52 10.37 7.63
CA ALA A 123 -16.57 11.82 7.49
C ALA A 123 -16.96 12.51 8.80
#